data_AF-A0A507WAY5-F1
#
_entry.id   AF-A0A507WAY5-F1
#
_cell.length_a   1.000
_cell.length_b   1.000
_cell.length_c   1.000
_cell.angle_alpha   90.00
_cell.angle_beta   90.00
_cell.angle_gamma   90.00
#
_symmetry.space_group_name_H-M   'P 1'
#
loop_
_entity.id
_entity.type
_entity.pdbx_description
1 polymer ?
#
loop_
_entity_poly.entity_id
_entity_poly.type
_entity_poly.pdbx_seq_one_letter_code
_entity_poly.pdbx_strand_id
1 'polypeptide(L)'
;MMNSLLLHLNMLFPRQIMRLPEPVWSIPISIAVGALLTMYPLPTVLSYGRPEWLTLLVIFWILNHPSRVGVWTAFFVGLLLDLLMNNTLGVYALSMSVVAYLARLSIRQARILSLPKTGFLVFTLVGLGLAIRFLVYSLVGQSNLHWQYWLPALTSACFWPFILIALQRWRRSC
;
A
#
# COMPACT_ATOMS: atom_id res chain seq x y z
N MET A 1 32.79 6.80 -19.01
CA MET A 1 32.21 7.41 -17.78
C MET A 1 30.78 6.97 -17.47
N MET A 2 30.00 6.40 -18.40
CA MET A 2 28.60 5.99 -18.15
C MET A 2 28.43 4.66 -17.36
N ASN A 3 29.47 3.83 -17.29
CA ASN A 3 29.41 2.51 -16.64
C ASN A 3 29.64 2.55 -15.11
N SER A 4 30.29 3.58 -14.56
CA SER A 4 30.51 3.68 -13.11
C SER A 4 29.25 4.11 -12.36
N LEU A 5 28.39 4.94 -12.97
CA LEU A 5 27.10 5.35 -12.42
C LEU A 5 26.06 4.20 -12.44
N LEU A 6 26.11 3.34 -13.47
CA LEU A 6 25.28 2.13 -13.52
C LEU A 6 25.70 1.09 -12.47
N LEU A 7 27.01 0.94 -12.20
CA LEU A 7 27.52 0.07 -11.13
C LEU A 7 27.12 0.56 -9.73
N HIS A 8 27.12 1.87 -9.48
CA HIS A 8 26.72 2.43 -8.19
C HIS A 8 25.21 2.33 -7.92
N LEU A 9 24.38 2.42 -8.98
CA LEU A 9 22.93 2.19 -8.90
C LEU A 9 22.55 0.72 -8.74
N ASN A 10 23.37 -0.21 -9.24
CA ASN A 10 23.16 -1.66 -9.09
C ASN A 10 23.55 -2.18 -7.69
N MET A 11 24.34 -1.42 -6.91
CA MET A 11 24.66 -1.75 -5.52
C MET A 11 23.57 -1.35 -4.51
N LEU A 12 22.61 -0.50 -4.88
CA LEU A 12 21.46 -0.14 -4.02
C LEU A 12 20.32 -1.19 -4.05
N PHE A 13 20.37 -2.15 -4.98
CA PHE A 13 19.39 -3.24 -5.08
C PHE A 13 20.10 -4.60 -5.24
N PRO A 14 20.54 -5.23 -4.14
CA PRO A 14 21.02 -6.60 -4.21
C PRO A 14 19.86 -7.52 -4.64
N ARG A 15 19.99 -8.08 -5.84
CA ARG A 15 19.16 -9.17 -6.36
C ARG A 15 19.37 -10.43 -5.52
N GLN A 16 18.49 -10.67 -4.56
CA GLN A 16 18.21 -11.98 -3.95
C GLN A 16 19.37 -12.63 -3.16
N ILE A 17 19.08 -13.73 -2.46
CA ILE A 17 20.03 -14.57 -1.69
C ILE A 17 20.33 -14.09 -0.26
N MET A 18 19.30 -14.00 0.57
CA MET A 18 19.27 -14.72 1.83
C MET A 18 17.80 -14.91 2.18
N ARG A 19 17.36 -16.17 2.31
CA ARG A 19 16.07 -16.51 2.91
C ARG A 19 16.16 -16.11 4.38
N LEU A 20 15.93 -14.83 4.66
CA LEU A 20 15.71 -14.36 6.03
C LEU A 20 14.52 -15.14 6.60
N PRO A 21 14.55 -15.56 7.88
CA PRO A 21 13.44 -16.26 8.53
C PRO A 21 12.13 -15.56 8.18
N GLU A 22 11.20 -16.28 7.58
CA GLU A 22 9.92 -15.73 7.12
C GLU A 22 9.26 -15.01 8.31
N PRO A 23 9.13 -13.67 8.30
CA PRO A 23 8.69 -12.97 9.49
C PRO A 23 7.16 -13.08 9.58
N VAL A 24 6.69 -14.26 10.00
CA VAL A 24 5.27 -14.61 10.12
C VAL A 24 4.54 -13.61 11.03
N TRP A 25 5.28 -13.06 12.00
CA TRP A 25 4.79 -12.03 12.92
C TRP A 25 4.84 -10.61 12.36
N SER A 26 5.78 -10.26 11.47
CA SER A 26 5.88 -8.88 10.97
C SER A 26 4.70 -8.49 10.08
N ILE A 27 4.09 -9.43 9.36
CA ILE A 27 2.87 -9.16 8.56
C ILE A 27 1.72 -8.70 9.46
N PRO A 28 1.21 -9.50 10.41
CA PRO A 28 0.10 -9.08 11.26
C PRO A 28 0.44 -7.86 12.13
N ILE A 29 1.68 -7.75 12.65
CA ILE A 29 2.07 -6.56 13.43
C ILE A 29 2.03 -5.30 12.56
N SER A 30 2.58 -5.35 11.35
CA SER A 30 2.54 -4.18 10.45
C SER A 30 1.10 -3.79 10.08
N ILE A 31 0.23 -4.77 9.81
CA ILE A 31 -1.19 -4.53 9.53
C ILE A 31 -1.88 -3.92 10.75
N ALA A 32 -1.61 -4.42 11.96
CA ALA A 32 -2.17 -3.86 13.20
C ALA A 32 -1.70 -2.41 13.42
N VAL A 33 -0.42 -2.12 13.23
CA VAL A 33 0.13 -0.75 13.31
C VAL A 33 -0.51 0.15 12.25
N GLY A 34 -0.67 -0.34 11.02
CA GLY A 34 -1.38 0.36 9.95
C GLY A 34 -2.83 0.68 10.32
N ALA A 35 -3.54 -0.27 10.92
CA ALA A 35 -4.90 -0.08 11.38
C ALA A 35 -4.99 0.98 12.49
N LEU A 36 -4.06 0.97 13.45
CA LEU A 36 -3.97 2.00 14.48
C LEU A 36 -3.71 3.39 13.88
N LEU A 37 -2.79 3.50 12.92
CA LEU A 37 -2.53 4.74 12.17
C LEU A 37 -3.73 5.20 11.33
N THR A 38 -4.58 4.26 10.88
CA THR A 38 -5.84 4.50 10.15
C THR A 38 -7.04 4.76 11.06
N MET A 39 -6.95 4.46 12.36
CA MET A 39 -7.97 4.82 13.36
C MET A 39 -7.64 6.13 14.09
N TYR A 40 -6.36 6.50 14.19
CA TYR A 40 -5.92 7.66 14.95
C TYR A 40 -6.64 8.95 14.49
N PRO A 41 -7.31 9.69 15.39
CA PRO A 41 -7.99 10.92 15.03
C PRO A 41 -6.96 12.00 14.74
N LEU A 42 -6.86 12.39 13.46
CA LEU A 42 -5.99 13.48 13.03
C LEU A 42 -6.75 14.81 13.12
N PRO A 43 -6.05 15.92 13.39
CA PRO A 43 -6.64 17.25 13.29
C PRO A 43 -7.18 17.49 11.87
N THR A 44 -8.24 18.30 11.76
CA THR A 44 -9.04 18.49 10.53
C THR A 44 -8.21 18.87 9.29
N VAL A 45 -7.10 19.59 9.46
CA VAL A 45 -6.22 19.96 8.35
C VAL A 45 -5.46 18.74 7.80
N LEU A 46 -5.03 17.82 8.66
CA LEU A 46 -4.29 16.63 8.27
C LEU A 46 -5.20 15.46 7.88
N SER A 47 -6.47 15.47 8.27
CA SER A 47 -7.41 14.39 7.97
C SER A 47 -7.67 14.23 6.47
N TYR A 48 -7.68 15.33 5.70
CA TYR A 48 -7.86 15.27 4.24
C TYR A 48 -6.67 14.63 3.52
N GLY A 49 -5.46 14.83 4.02
CA GLY A 49 -4.23 14.29 3.45
C GLY A 49 -3.84 12.91 4.00
N ARG A 50 -4.73 12.25 4.74
CA ARG A 50 -4.38 11.00 5.43
C ARG A 50 -3.93 9.93 4.43
N PRO A 51 -2.72 9.38 4.56
CA PRO A 51 -2.27 8.29 3.71
C PRO A 51 -3.10 7.03 3.94
N GLU A 52 -3.22 6.22 2.90
CA GLU A 52 -3.87 4.92 2.92
C GLU A 52 -2.91 3.87 3.50
N TRP A 53 -2.58 3.98 4.80
CA TRP A 53 -1.56 3.18 5.47
C TRP A 53 -1.74 1.67 5.26
N LEU A 54 -2.95 1.15 5.46
CA LEU A 54 -3.23 -0.26 5.26
C LEU A 54 -3.11 -0.70 3.81
N THR A 55 -3.61 0.09 2.87
CA THR A 55 -3.46 -0.19 1.43
C THR A 55 -1.98 -0.20 1.03
N LEU A 56 -1.18 0.74 1.53
CA LEU A 56 0.27 0.81 1.29
C LEU A 56 0.99 -0.43 1.84
N LEU A 57 0.66 -0.84 3.06
CA LEU A 57 1.23 -2.04 3.67
C LEU A 57 0.88 -3.30 2.88
N VAL A 58 -0.38 -3.45 2.47
CA VAL A 58 -0.81 -4.59 1.64
C VAL A 58 -0.08 -4.60 0.30
N ILE A 59 0.03 -3.46 -0.39
CA ILE A 59 0.81 -3.35 -1.63
C ILE A 59 2.27 -3.76 -1.38
N PHE A 60 2.89 -3.25 -0.32
CA PHE A 60 4.26 -3.61 0.05
C PHE A 60 4.43 -5.12 0.23
N TRP A 61 3.56 -5.76 1.00
CA TRP A 61 3.65 -7.18 1.28
C TRP A 61 3.38 -8.04 0.05
N ILE A 62 2.46 -7.65 -0.83
CA ILE A 62 2.19 -8.35 -2.09
C ILE A 62 3.43 -8.31 -2.99
N LEU A 63 4.08 -7.14 -3.11
CA LEU A 63 5.25 -6.97 -3.97
C LEU A 63 6.47 -7.75 -3.44
N ASN A 64 6.63 -7.84 -2.12
CA ASN A 64 7.77 -8.51 -1.49
C ASN A 64 7.53 -10.01 -1.26
N HIS A 65 6.35 -10.42 -0.81
CA HIS A 65 5.99 -11.80 -0.41
C HIS A 65 4.64 -12.25 -1.00
N PRO A 66 4.56 -12.43 -2.33
CA PRO A 66 3.33 -12.81 -3.02
C PRO A 66 2.83 -14.23 -2.72
N SER A 67 3.62 -15.04 -2.02
CA SER A 67 3.26 -16.39 -1.57
C SER A 67 2.37 -16.38 -0.32
N ARG A 68 2.49 -15.36 0.53
CA ARG A 68 1.75 -15.25 1.80
C ARG A 68 0.62 -14.23 1.73
N VAL A 69 0.87 -13.09 1.07
CA VAL A 69 -0.10 -12.01 0.94
C VAL A 69 -0.57 -11.94 -0.51
N GLY A 70 -1.88 -11.98 -0.69
CA GLY A 70 -2.55 -11.94 -1.99
C GLY A 70 -3.91 -11.28 -1.90
N VAL A 71 -4.80 -11.63 -2.83
CA VAL A 71 -6.14 -11.04 -2.93
C VAL A 71 -6.98 -11.37 -1.70
N TRP A 72 -6.97 -12.63 -1.24
CA TRP A 72 -7.73 -13.05 -0.06
C TRP A 72 -7.33 -12.33 1.22
N THR A 73 -6.03 -12.19 1.48
CA THR A 73 -5.56 -11.43 2.66
C THR A 73 -5.99 -9.97 2.57
N ALA A 74 -5.92 -9.35 1.38
CA ALA A 74 -6.35 -7.98 1.18
C ALA A 74 -7.87 -7.81 1.37
N PHE A 75 -8.66 -8.79 0.92
CA PHE A 75 -10.11 -8.84 1.12
C PHE A 75 -10.47 -8.87 2.61
N PHE A 76 -9.88 -9.78 3.40
CA PHE A 76 -10.15 -9.87 4.83
C PHE A 76 -9.66 -8.63 5.61
N VAL A 77 -8.51 -8.07 5.25
CA VAL A 77 -8.04 -6.81 5.84
C VAL A 77 -8.98 -5.65 5.48
N GLY A 78 -9.52 -5.63 4.26
CA GLY A 78 -10.53 -4.66 3.85
C GLY A 78 -11.86 -4.83 4.60
N LEU A 79 -12.31 -6.07 4.82
CA LEU A 79 -13.49 -6.34 5.66
C LEU A 79 -13.27 -5.89 7.11
N LEU A 80 -12.08 -6.12 7.66
CA LEU A 80 -11.72 -5.62 9.00
C LEU A 80 -11.78 -4.09 9.04
N LEU A 81 -11.33 -3.41 7.99
CA LEU A 81 -11.44 -1.96 7.87
C LEU A 81 -12.89 -1.48 7.80
N ASP A 82 -13.74 -2.16 7.03
CA ASP A 82 -15.16 -1.83 6.95
C ASP A 82 -15.81 -1.87 8.34
N LEU A 83 -15.47 -2.89 9.16
CA LEU A 83 -15.92 -3.02 10.55
C LEU A 83 -15.35 -1.93 11.47
N LEU A 84 -14.04 -1.67 11.39
CA LEU A 84 -13.37 -0.69 12.26
C LEU A 84 -13.84 0.74 11.99
N MET A 85 -14.07 1.10 10.74
CA MET A 85 -14.51 2.44 10.33
C MET A 85 -16.03 2.62 10.40
N ASN A 86 -16.78 1.61 10.86
CA ASN A 86 -18.24 1.59 10.87
C ASN A 86 -18.83 2.01 9.51
N ASN A 87 -18.25 1.49 8.43
CA ASN A 87 -18.60 1.83 7.07
C ASN A 87 -19.46 0.73 6.43
N THR A 88 -19.98 0.98 5.23
CA THR A 88 -20.72 -0.03 4.47
C THR A 88 -19.83 -1.26 4.24
N LEU A 89 -20.28 -2.41 4.75
CA LEU A 89 -19.56 -3.67 4.63
C LEU A 89 -19.27 -4.01 3.17
N GLY A 90 -18.00 -4.29 2.86
CA GLY A 90 -17.56 -4.75 1.55
C GLY A 90 -16.94 -3.66 0.68
N VAL A 91 -17.01 -2.38 1.03
CA VAL A 91 -16.45 -1.31 0.17
C VAL A 91 -14.92 -1.31 0.23
N TYR A 92 -14.32 -1.35 1.42
CA TYR A 92 -12.88 -1.51 1.56
C TYR A 92 -12.44 -2.90 1.11
N ALA A 93 -13.22 -3.95 1.38
CA ALA A 93 -12.90 -5.30 0.92
C ALA A 93 -12.79 -5.41 -0.62
N LEU A 94 -13.74 -4.85 -1.36
CA LEU A 94 -13.77 -4.89 -2.82
C LEU A 94 -12.61 -4.07 -3.41
N SER A 95 -12.45 -2.83 -2.95
CA SER A 95 -11.36 -1.96 -3.43
C SER A 95 -9.96 -2.56 -3.14
N MET A 96 -9.72 -3.07 -1.93
CA MET A 96 -8.47 -3.73 -1.56
C MET A 96 -8.19 -4.98 -2.40
N SER A 97 -9.23 -5.76 -2.73
CA SER A 97 -9.08 -6.95 -3.56
C SER A 97 -8.62 -6.63 -4.98
N VAL A 98 -9.23 -5.60 -5.59
CA VAL A 98 -8.83 -5.16 -6.94
C VAL A 98 -7.42 -4.59 -6.92
N VAL A 99 -7.11 -3.73 -5.95
CA VAL A 99 -5.75 -3.19 -5.78
C VAL A 99 -4.72 -4.30 -5.58
N ALA A 100 -5.03 -5.31 -4.77
CA ALA A 100 -4.16 -6.45 -4.54
C ALA A 100 -3.93 -7.29 -5.80
N TYR A 101 -4.98 -7.52 -6.59
CA TYR A 101 -4.87 -8.22 -7.86
C TYR A 101 -3.96 -7.48 -8.84
N LEU A 102 -4.17 -6.16 -9.01
CA LEU A 102 -3.32 -5.35 -9.88
C LEU A 102 -1.88 -5.26 -9.37
N ALA A 103 -1.69 -5.10 -8.06
CA ALA A 103 -0.36 -5.12 -7.44
C ALA A 103 0.39 -6.42 -7.74
N ARG A 104 -0.30 -7.57 -7.75
CA ARG A 104 0.30 -8.86 -8.14
C ARG A 104 0.76 -8.88 -9.59
N LEU A 105 -0.04 -8.35 -10.51
CA LEU A 105 0.36 -8.23 -11.92
C LEU A 105 1.60 -7.34 -12.10
N SER A 106 1.73 -6.32 -11.24
CA SER A 106 2.85 -5.38 -11.27
C SER A 106 4.12 -5.85 -10.55
N ILE A 107 4.16 -7.06 -9.98
CA ILE A 107 5.34 -7.59 -9.25
C ILE A 107 6.60 -7.56 -10.12
N ARG A 108 6.49 -8.02 -11.37
CA ARG A 108 7.64 -8.09 -12.29
C ARG A 108 8.20 -6.70 -12.59
N GLN A 109 7.32 -5.72 -12.77
CA GLN A 109 7.69 -4.35 -13.04
C GLN A 109 8.31 -3.72 -11.78
N ALA A 110 7.66 -3.85 -10.63
CA ALA A 110 8.12 -3.27 -9.36
C ALA A 110 9.54 -3.73 -8.95
N ARG A 111 9.97 -4.93 -9.33
CA ARG A 111 11.34 -5.43 -9.07
C ARG A 111 12.44 -4.79 -9.91
N ILE A 112 12.09 -4.17 -11.03
CA ILE A 112 13.03 -3.60 -12.01
C ILE A 112 12.94 -2.07 -12.01
N LEU A 113 11.79 -1.52 -11.58
CA LEU A 113 11.53 -0.08 -11.54
C LEU A 113 12.34 0.62 -10.44
N SER A 114 12.89 1.79 -10.77
CA SER A 114 13.54 2.67 -9.80
C SER A 114 12.53 3.26 -8.80
N LEU A 115 13.03 3.72 -7.65
CA LEU A 115 12.24 4.33 -6.56
C LEU A 115 11.11 5.27 -7.05
N PRO A 116 11.35 6.27 -7.92
CA PRO A 116 10.28 7.17 -8.38
C PRO A 116 9.21 6.46 -9.22
N LYS A 117 9.60 5.48 -10.05
CA LYS A 117 8.63 4.73 -10.88
C LYS A 117 7.74 3.82 -10.04
N THR A 118 8.26 3.24 -8.96
CA THR A 118 7.42 2.48 -8.01
C THR A 118 6.47 3.39 -7.22
N GLY A 119 6.87 4.63 -6.93
CA GLY A 119 5.97 5.64 -6.36
C GLY A 119 4.77 5.95 -7.27
N PHE A 120 5.00 6.07 -8.58
CA PHE A 120 3.92 6.26 -9.55
C PHE A 120 2.99 5.05 -9.65
N LEU A 121 3.54 3.83 -9.58
CA LEU A 121 2.73 2.61 -9.50
C LEU A 121 1.80 2.63 -8.28
N VAL A 122 2.34 2.99 -7.11
CA VAL A 122 1.57 3.07 -5.86
C VAL A 122 0.51 4.16 -5.93
N PHE A 123 0.85 5.34 -6.47
CA PHE A 123 -0.11 6.40 -6.74
C PHE A 123 -1.30 5.87 -7.57
N THR A 124 -1.00 5.14 -8.65
CA THR A 124 -2.00 4.59 -9.56
C THR A 124 -2.87 3.54 -8.86
N LEU A 125 -2.26 2.62 -8.11
CA LEU A 125 -2.97 1.57 -7.38
C LEU A 125 -3.88 2.16 -6.29
N VAL A 126 -3.37 3.08 -5.47
CA VAL A 126 -4.15 3.72 -4.41
C VAL A 126 -5.26 4.59 -5.02
N GLY A 127 -4.96 5.36 -6.06
CA GLY A 127 -5.94 6.15 -6.80
C GLY A 127 -7.07 5.29 -7.37
N LEU A 128 -6.76 4.11 -7.91
CA LEU A 128 -7.76 3.17 -8.40
C LEU A 128 -8.61 2.59 -7.26
N GLY A 129 -8.01 2.28 -6.12
CA GLY A 129 -8.74 1.89 -4.91
C GLY A 129 -9.74 2.96 -4.45
N LEU A 130 -9.31 4.23 -4.40
CA LEU A 130 -10.18 5.37 -4.09
C LEU A 130 -11.28 5.55 -5.13
N ALA A 131 -10.97 5.42 -6.43
CA ALA A 131 -11.96 5.52 -7.50
C ALA A 131 -13.07 4.46 -7.36
N ILE A 132 -12.71 3.21 -7.04
CA ILE A 132 -13.69 2.15 -6.80
C ILE A 132 -14.59 2.49 -5.63
N ARG A 133 -14.02 2.91 -4.50
CA ARG A 133 -14.81 3.29 -3.31
C ARG A 133 -15.74 4.45 -3.63
N PHE A 134 -15.23 5.47 -4.34
CA PHE A 134 -16.01 6.61 -4.78
C PHE A 134 -17.19 6.20 -5.67
N LEU A 135 -16.98 5.29 -6.62
CA LEU A 135 -18.04 4.75 -7.47
C LEU A 135 -19.10 4.04 -6.63
N VAL A 136 -18.69 3.17 -5.71
CA VAL A 136 -19.62 2.43 -4.85
C VAL A 136 -20.44 3.40 -3.97
N TYR A 137 -19.81 4.38 -3.31
CA TYR A 137 -20.55 5.37 -2.53
C TYR A 137 -21.47 6.25 -3.38
N SER A 138 -21.09 6.53 -4.63
CA SER A 138 -21.93 7.28 -5.56
C SER A 138 -23.19 6.51 -5.93
N LEU A 139 -23.09 5.19 -6.14
CA LEU A 139 -24.24 4.33 -6.42
C LEU A 139 -25.20 4.24 -5.22
N VAL A 140 -24.69 4.33 -3.99
CA VAL A 140 -25.49 4.31 -2.76
C VAL A 140 -26.02 5.72 -2.40
N GLY A 141 -25.70 6.74 -3.18
CA GLY A 141 -26.15 8.12 -2.94
C GLY A 141 -25.46 8.81 -1.75
N GLN A 142 -24.32 8.29 -1.30
CA GLN A 142 -23.56 8.83 -0.16
C GLN A 142 -22.28 9.58 -0.60
N SER A 143 -22.11 9.86 -1.90
CA SER A 143 -20.89 10.50 -2.38
C SER A 143 -20.90 12.01 -2.14
N ASN A 144 -19.80 12.49 -1.55
CA ASN A 144 -19.48 13.91 -1.53
C ASN A 144 -18.26 14.11 -2.45
N LEU A 145 -18.50 14.62 -3.66
CA LEU A 145 -17.47 14.85 -4.66
C LEU A 145 -16.63 16.08 -4.30
N HIS A 146 -15.65 15.90 -3.42
CA HIS A 146 -14.65 16.93 -3.11
C HIS A 146 -13.31 16.58 -3.72
N TRP A 147 -12.61 17.58 -4.28
CA TRP A 147 -11.23 17.44 -4.77
C TRP A 147 -10.29 16.85 -3.71
N GLN A 148 -10.56 17.15 -2.43
CA GLN A 148 -9.82 16.66 -1.27
C GLN A 148 -9.84 15.13 -1.13
N TYR A 149 -10.82 14.43 -1.72
CA TYR A 149 -10.93 12.97 -1.67
C TYR A 149 -9.75 12.25 -2.34
N TRP A 150 -9.07 12.91 -3.27
CA TRP A 150 -7.93 12.33 -4.00
C TRP A 150 -6.58 12.63 -3.36
N LEU A 151 -6.53 13.52 -2.37
CA LEU A 151 -5.30 13.86 -1.63
C LEU A 151 -4.63 12.63 -0.99
N PRO A 152 -5.37 11.66 -0.40
CA PRO A 152 -4.81 10.42 0.11
C PRO A 152 -3.96 9.65 -0.91
N ALA A 153 -4.29 9.70 -2.21
CA ALA A 153 -3.48 9.04 -3.25
C ALA A 153 -2.09 9.70 -3.39
N LEU A 154 -2.06 11.03 -3.41
CA LEU A 154 -0.83 11.82 -3.52
C LEU A 154 0.04 11.64 -2.28
N THR A 155 -0.57 11.74 -1.09
CA THR A 155 0.17 11.58 0.17
C THR A 155 0.70 10.17 0.30
N SER A 156 -0.09 9.16 -0.06
CA SER A 156 0.35 7.76 -0.08
C SER A 156 1.55 7.53 -1.01
N ALA A 157 1.56 8.15 -2.18
CA ALA A 157 2.69 8.09 -3.11
C ALA A 157 3.95 8.75 -2.54
N CYS A 158 3.80 9.89 -1.86
CA CYS A 158 4.91 10.56 -1.17
C CYS A 158 5.46 9.76 0.02
N PHE A 159 4.60 9.05 0.77
CA PHE A 159 5.00 8.22 1.90
C PHE A 159 5.55 6.84 1.49
N TRP A 160 5.36 6.43 0.24
CA TRP A 160 5.88 5.16 -0.28
C TRP A 160 7.38 4.93 -0.06
N PRO A 161 8.31 5.85 -0.41
CA PRO A 161 9.74 5.67 -0.16
C PRO A 161 10.06 5.48 1.33
N PHE A 162 9.33 6.17 2.22
CA PHE A 162 9.51 6.02 3.66
C PHE A 162 9.09 4.62 4.13
N ILE A 163 7.94 4.13 3.67
CA ILE A 163 7.45 2.78 3.97
C ILE A 163 8.42 1.71 3.47
N LEU A 164 8.93 1.88 2.23
CA LEU A 164 9.94 0.98 1.67
C LEU A 164 11.18 0.90 2.57
N ILE A 165 11.74 2.03 2.97
CA ILE A 165 12.95 2.06 3.81
C ILE A 165 12.66 1.46 5.19
N ALA A 166 11.56 1.84 5.83
CA ALA A 166 11.19 1.39 7.17
C ALA A 166 10.98 -0.13 7.23
N LEU A 167 10.16 -0.69 6.32
CA LEU A 167 9.88 -2.13 6.30
C LEU A 167 11.06 -2.95 5.81
N GLN A 168 11.86 -2.43 4.87
CA GLN A 168 13.10 -3.10 4.49
C GLN A 168 14.12 -3.15 5.63
N ARG A 169 14.21 -2.08 6.44
CA ARG A 169 15.09 -2.07 7.62
C ARG A 169 14.59 -3.03 8.68
N TRP A 170 13.29 -3.01 8.98
CA TRP A 170 12.69 -3.91 9.96
C TRP A 170 12.86 -5.38 9.56
N ARG A 171 12.68 -5.71 8.27
CA ARG A 171 12.92 -7.06 7.75
C ARG A 171 14.36 -7.53 7.90
N ARG A 172 15.36 -6.63 7.93
CA ARG A 172 16.77 -7.01 8.10
C ARG A 172 17.14 -7.27 9.57
N SER A 173 16.34 -6.78 10.50
CA SER A 173 16.61 -6.86 11.94
C SER A 173 15.90 -8.03 12.64
N CYS A 174 15.03 -8.74 11.94
CA CYS A 174 14.39 -9.99 12.35
C CYS A 174 14.94 -11.15 11.52
#